data_AF-A0A6G0VJG2-F1
#
_entry.id   AF-A0A6G0VJG2-F1
#
_cell.length_a   1.000
_cell.length_b   1.000
_cell.length_c   1.000
_cell.angle_alpha   90.00
_cell.angle_beta   90.00
_cell.angle_gamma   90.00
#
_symmetry.space_group_name_H-M   'P 1'
#
loop_
_entity.id
_entity.type
_entity.pdbx_description
1 polymer ?
#
loop_
_entity_poly.entity_id
_entity_poly.type
_entity_poly.pdbx_seq_one_letter_code
_entity_poly.pdbx_strand_id
1 'polypeptide(L)'
;MSYTNKETTDMLTCYIESEKNSRAALRMYNTLYEDRQQPHFTYFGKLFKKIEIYGTFVSESRKRANTTTDENNSFLILASFYENPYTSLRSISENLDISYSSVQRVAKRYKYHPYKCVKVQQLLSNDFERRLDFVA
;
A
#
# COMPACT_ATOMS: atom_id res chain seq x y z
N MET A 1 -20.71 5.57 7.97
CA MET A 1 -21.64 4.85 7.09
C MET A 1 -20.88 4.41 5.85
N SER A 2 -20.81 3.11 5.62
CA SER A 2 -20.24 2.53 4.39
C SER A 2 -21.39 1.89 3.64
N TYR A 3 -21.70 2.40 2.45
CA TYR A 3 -22.72 1.82 1.57
C TYR A 3 -22.04 0.93 0.54
N THR A 4 -22.72 -0.12 0.13
CA THR A 4 -22.27 -0.98 -0.97
C THR A 4 -22.39 -0.24 -2.31
N ASN A 5 -21.63 -0.67 -3.31
CA ASN A 5 -21.68 -0.05 -4.65
C ASN A 5 -23.11 -0.07 -5.22
N LYS A 6 -23.87 -1.15 -4.99
CA LYS A 6 -25.27 -1.27 -5.42
C LYS A 6 -26.17 -0.24 -4.73
N GLU A 7 -26.01 -0.05 -3.43
CA GLU A 7 -26.76 0.98 -2.71
C GLU A 7 -26.41 2.38 -3.22
N THR A 8 -25.14 2.65 -3.52
CA THR A 8 -24.74 3.96 -4.06
C THR A 8 -25.27 4.19 -5.47
N THR A 9 -25.35 3.17 -6.33
CA THR A 9 -25.97 3.33 -7.65
C THR A 9 -27.46 3.61 -7.52
N ASP A 10 -28.16 2.90 -6.65
CA ASP A 10 -29.59 3.10 -6.40
C ASP A 10 -29.88 4.50 -5.79
N MET A 11 -28.97 5.01 -4.96
CA MET A 11 -29.05 6.39 -4.46
C MET A 11 -28.86 7.39 -5.60
N LEU A 12 -27.90 7.15 -6.49
CA LEU A 12 -27.61 8.04 -7.61
C LEU A 12 -28.79 8.09 -8.60
N THR A 13 -29.43 6.97 -8.90
CA THR A 13 -30.62 6.92 -9.76
C THR A 13 -31.76 7.75 -9.17
N CYS A 14 -32.09 7.54 -7.88
CA CYS A 14 -33.10 8.33 -7.18
C CYS A 14 -32.78 9.84 -7.22
N TYR A 15 -31.50 10.21 -7.13
CA TYR A 15 -31.06 11.61 -7.20
C TYR A 15 -31.23 12.23 -8.59
N ILE A 16 -30.97 11.47 -9.65
CA ILE A 16 -31.15 11.90 -11.03
C ILE A 16 -32.64 12.03 -11.35
N GLU A 17 -33.45 11.05 -10.97
CA GLU A 17 -34.91 11.04 -11.17
C GLU A 17 -35.60 12.17 -10.39
N SER A 18 -35.05 12.55 -9.25
CA SER A 18 -35.53 13.69 -8.45
C SER A 18 -35.02 15.05 -8.95
N GLU A 19 -34.56 15.17 -10.19
CA GLU A 19 -34.02 16.40 -10.79
C GLU A 19 -32.91 17.05 -9.94
N LYS A 20 -32.05 16.22 -9.31
CA LYS A 20 -30.98 16.65 -8.40
C LYS A 20 -31.47 17.30 -7.10
N ASN A 21 -32.72 17.10 -6.71
CA ASN A 21 -33.22 17.51 -5.40
C ASN A 21 -32.90 16.45 -4.33
N SER A 22 -31.97 16.78 -3.44
CA SER A 22 -31.49 15.89 -2.37
C SER A 22 -32.58 15.39 -1.41
N ARG A 23 -33.59 16.21 -1.10
CA ARG A 23 -34.67 15.84 -0.17
C ARG A 23 -35.73 14.97 -0.84
N ALA A 24 -36.03 15.25 -2.11
CA ALA A 24 -36.93 14.42 -2.89
C ALA A 24 -36.30 13.03 -3.14
N ALA A 25 -35.01 12.99 -3.45
CA ALA A 25 -34.25 11.76 -3.63
C ALA A 25 -34.26 10.88 -2.37
N LEU A 26 -34.11 11.48 -1.19
CA LEU A 26 -34.22 10.74 0.07
C LEU A 26 -35.61 10.13 0.25
N ARG A 27 -36.69 10.89 0.00
CA ARG A 27 -38.05 10.36 0.12
C ARG A 27 -38.27 9.19 -0.83
N MET A 28 -37.86 9.34 -2.09
CA MET A 28 -37.95 8.31 -3.10
C MET A 28 -37.15 7.05 -2.70
N TYR A 29 -35.92 7.23 -2.23
CA TYR A 29 -35.07 6.14 -1.76
C TYR A 29 -35.68 5.40 -0.56
N ASN A 30 -36.22 6.15 0.41
CA ASN A 30 -36.91 5.57 1.57
C ASN A 30 -38.13 4.75 1.15
N THR A 31 -38.93 5.24 0.18
CA THR A 31 -40.12 4.54 -0.33
C THR A 31 -39.75 3.27 -1.09
N LEU A 32 -38.65 3.28 -1.85
CA LEU A 32 -38.23 2.13 -2.66
C LEU A 32 -37.49 1.06 -1.83
N TYR A 33 -36.79 1.47 -0.76
CA TYR A 33 -35.88 0.61 -0.01
C TYR A 33 -36.05 0.76 1.50
N GLU A 34 -37.18 0.29 2.02
CA GLU A 34 -37.54 0.37 3.44
C GLU A 34 -36.58 -0.43 4.35
N ASP A 35 -36.06 -1.56 3.85
CA ASP A 35 -35.16 -2.46 4.60
C ASP A 35 -33.71 -1.96 4.73
N ARG A 36 -33.34 -0.89 4.01
CA ARG A 36 -31.94 -0.44 3.91
C ARG A 36 -31.61 0.70 4.88
N GLN A 37 -30.32 0.88 5.16
CA GLN A 37 -29.86 2.02 5.96
C GLN A 37 -30.09 3.33 5.22
N GLN A 38 -30.82 4.24 5.85
CA GLN A 38 -31.20 5.50 5.23
C GLN A 38 -30.05 6.52 5.28
N PRO A 39 -29.56 7.00 4.13
CA PRO A 39 -28.52 8.01 4.09
C PRO A 39 -29.04 9.38 4.51
N HIS A 40 -28.16 10.25 4.97
CA HIS A 40 -28.51 11.67 5.15
C HIS A 40 -28.75 12.32 3.78
N PHE A 41 -29.76 13.19 3.64
CA PHE A 41 -30.12 13.81 2.35
C PHE A 41 -28.95 14.48 1.61
N THR A 42 -28.00 15.07 2.33
CA THR A 42 -26.81 15.69 1.70
C THR A 42 -25.89 14.68 1.02
N TYR A 43 -26.00 13.39 1.35
CA TYR A 43 -25.12 12.35 0.82
C TYR A 43 -25.33 12.14 -0.68
N PHE A 44 -26.56 12.22 -1.17
CA PHE A 44 -26.89 12.10 -2.59
C PHE A 44 -26.13 13.13 -3.45
N GLY A 45 -26.15 14.40 -3.05
CA GLY A 45 -25.40 15.45 -3.76
C GLY A 45 -23.88 15.29 -3.64
N LYS A 46 -23.38 14.84 -2.49
CA LYS A 46 -21.94 14.52 -2.32
C LYS A 46 -21.51 13.37 -3.21
N LEU A 47 -22.35 12.34 -3.33
CA LEU A 47 -22.11 11.16 -4.16
C LEU A 47 -22.01 11.57 -5.64
N PHE A 48 -22.97 12.36 -6.12
CA PHE A 48 -22.96 12.86 -7.50
C PHE A 48 -21.69 13.67 -7.81
N LYS A 49 -21.34 14.65 -6.97
CA LYS A 49 -20.12 15.46 -7.14
C LYS A 49 -18.84 14.63 -7.12
N LYS A 50 -18.81 13.59 -6.30
CA LYS A 50 -17.64 12.71 -6.19
C LYS A 50 -17.42 11.92 -7.47
N ILE A 51 -18.48 11.43 -8.09
CA ILE A 51 -18.41 10.74 -9.39
C ILE A 51 -17.99 11.73 -10.48
N GLU A 52 -18.54 12.94 -10.47
CA GLU A 52 -18.20 13.98 -11.43
C GLU A 52 -16.71 14.37 -11.37
N ILE A 53 -16.12 14.46 -10.17
CA ILE A 53 -14.72 14.87 -9.98
C ILE A 53 -13.74 13.70 -10.12
N TYR A 54 -14.03 12.56 -9.49
CA TYR A 54 -13.07 11.46 -9.32
C TYR A 54 -13.44 10.19 -10.08
N GLY A 55 -14.65 10.09 -10.65
CA GLY A 55 -15.13 8.89 -11.35
C GLY A 55 -15.31 7.67 -10.45
N THR A 56 -15.32 7.82 -9.12
CA THR A 56 -15.29 6.70 -8.17
C THR A 56 -16.35 6.83 -7.08
N PHE A 57 -17.05 5.71 -6.79
CA PHE A 57 -17.96 5.60 -5.65
C PHE A 57 -17.19 5.47 -4.32
N VAL A 58 -16.04 4.80 -4.35
CA VAL A 58 -15.19 4.53 -3.18
C VAL A 58 -14.47 5.81 -2.76
N SER A 59 -14.45 6.11 -1.46
CA SER A 59 -13.59 7.20 -0.97
C SER A 59 -12.18 6.65 -0.89
N GLU A 60 -11.22 7.30 -1.56
CA GLU A 60 -9.82 7.02 -1.29
C GLU A 60 -9.58 7.21 0.20
N SER A 61 -9.14 6.15 0.87
CA SER A 61 -8.67 6.25 2.24
C SER A 61 -7.48 7.21 2.24
N ARG A 62 -7.48 8.22 3.12
CA ARG A 62 -6.32 9.08 3.30
C ARG A 62 -5.10 8.21 3.62
N LYS A 63 -4.16 8.13 2.68
CA LYS A 63 -2.88 7.46 2.92
C LYS A 63 -2.05 8.38 3.81
N ARG A 64 -1.67 7.90 4.99
CA ARG A 64 -0.74 8.64 5.85
C ARG A 64 0.62 8.69 5.18
N ALA A 65 1.19 9.89 5.04
CA ALA A 65 2.53 10.04 4.48
C ALA A 65 3.56 9.36 5.38
N ASN A 66 4.52 8.67 4.77
CA ASN A 66 5.64 8.03 5.49
C ASN A 66 6.74 9.08 5.70
N THR A 67 6.78 9.73 6.86
CA THR A 67 7.78 10.77 7.14
C THR A 67 9.20 10.22 7.31
N THR A 68 9.35 9.04 7.94
CA THR A 68 10.67 8.45 8.22
C THR A 68 11.13 7.49 7.13
N THR A 69 10.19 6.79 6.49
CA THR A 69 10.44 5.85 5.38
C THR A 69 10.18 6.53 4.04
N ASP A 70 10.71 7.75 3.93
CA ASP A 70 10.70 8.51 2.68
C ASP A 70 11.62 7.85 1.65
N GLU A 71 11.45 8.22 0.38
CA GLU A 71 12.18 7.65 -0.75
C GLU A 71 13.69 7.87 -0.60
N ASN A 72 14.12 9.05 -0.17
CA ASN A 72 15.53 9.38 0.10
C ASN A 72 16.15 8.48 1.18
N ASN A 73 15.48 8.36 2.33
CA ASN A 73 15.96 7.51 3.42
C ASN A 73 15.99 6.04 3.00
N SER A 74 15.00 5.60 2.22
CA SER A 74 14.98 4.24 1.69
C SER A 74 16.16 3.98 0.74
N PHE A 75 16.50 4.95 -0.10
CA PHE A 75 17.65 4.87 -1.00
C PHE A 75 18.97 4.73 -0.22
N LEU A 76 19.20 5.57 0.80
CA LEU A 76 20.42 5.50 1.63
C LEU A 76 20.56 4.15 2.34
N ILE A 77 19.46 3.62 2.88
CA ILE A 77 19.44 2.30 3.50
C ILE A 77 19.80 1.21 2.48
N LEU A 78 19.22 1.25 1.28
CA LEU A 78 19.49 0.26 0.23
C LEU A 78 20.94 0.34 -0.29
N ALA A 79 21.49 1.54 -0.43
CA ALA A 79 22.89 1.75 -0.79
C ALA A 79 23.83 1.10 0.23
N SER A 80 23.55 1.25 1.53
CA SER A 80 24.37 0.62 2.58
C SER A 80 24.39 -0.91 2.50
N PHE A 81 23.27 -1.54 2.12
CA PHE A 81 23.23 -2.99 1.89
C PHE A 81 23.97 -3.42 0.62
N TYR A 82 23.96 -2.57 -0.42
CA TYR A 82 24.68 -2.82 -1.66
C TYR A 82 26.20 -2.76 -1.45
N GLU A 83 26.67 -1.77 -0.70
CA GLU A 83 28.09 -1.62 -0.36
C GLU A 83 28.60 -2.77 0.51
N ASN A 84 27.82 -3.19 1.50
CA ASN A 84 28.19 -4.30 2.37
C ASN A 84 26.97 -5.13 2.80
N PRO A 85 26.73 -6.29 2.16
CA PRO A 85 25.61 -7.18 2.48
C PRO A 85 25.64 -7.79 3.89
N TYR A 86 26.78 -7.77 4.57
CA TYR A 86 26.96 -8.34 5.91
C TYR A 86 26.69 -7.33 7.03
N THR A 87 26.29 -6.10 6.69
CA THR A 87 25.99 -5.06 7.67
C THR A 87 24.76 -5.41 8.51
N SER A 88 24.82 -5.05 9.79
CA SER A 88 23.68 -5.23 10.69
C SER A 88 22.70 -4.07 10.53
N LEU A 89 21.40 -4.37 10.69
CA LEU A 89 20.35 -3.33 10.69
C LEU A 89 20.58 -2.26 11.77
N ARG A 90 21.22 -2.62 12.90
CA ARG A 90 21.55 -1.68 13.98
C ARG A 90 22.67 -0.72 13.56
N SER A 91 23.71 -1.24 12.91
CA SER A 91 24.81 -0.42 12.40
C SER A 91 24.31 0.60 11.37
N ILE A 92 23.41 0.19 10.47
CA ILE A 92 22.80 1.11 9.50
C ILE A 92 21.92 2.16 10.21
N SER A 93 21.18 1.74 11.25
CA SER A 93 20.35 2.62 12.06
C SER A 93 21.17 3.73 12.73
N GLU A 94 22.30 3.37 13.32
CA GLU A 94 23.23 4.31 13.97
C GLU A 94 23.92 5.22 12.96
N ASN A 95 24.37 4.68 11.83
CA ASN A 95 25.09 5.45 10.80
C ASN A 95 24.21 6.49 10.08
N LEU A 96 22.93 6.18 9.87
CA LEU A 96 22.00 7.04 9.13
C LEU A 96 21.07 7.85 10.05
N ASP A 97 21.19 7.72 11.37
CA ASP A 97 20.27 8.30 12.37
C ASP A 97 18.78 7.99 12.08
N ILE A 98 18.51 6.76 11.65
CA ILE A 98 17.17 6.27 11.35
C ILE A 98 16.83 5.18 12.36
N SER A 99 15.64 5.23 12.96
CA SER A 99 15.23 4.18 13.92
C SER A 99 15.33 2.77 13.31
N TYR A 100 15.82 1.81 14.11
CA TYR A 100 15.95 0.41 13.71
C TYR A 100 14.68 -0.17 13.06
N SER A 101 13.51 0.15 13.59
CA SER A 101 12.22 -0.35 13.07
C SER A 101 11.92 0.17 11.66
N SER A 102 12.36 1.37 11.30
CA SER A 102 12.26 1.94 9.96
C SER A 102 13.21 1.24 8.99
N VAL A 103 14.47 1.04 9.39
CA VAL A 103 15.46 0.29 8.59
C VAL A 103 14.96 -1.12 8.31
N GLN A 104 14.45 -1.82 9.33
CA GLN A 104 13.89 -3.16 9.19
C GLN A 104 12.67 -3.19 8.24
N ARG A 105 11.81 -2.18 8.30
CA ARG A 105 10.64 -2.06 7.39
C ARG A 105 11.08 -1.86 5.93
N VAL A 106 12.10 -1.03 5.69
CA VAL A 106 12.68 -0.85 4.34
C VAL A 106 13.26 -2.17 3.84
N ALA A 107 14.12 -2.82 4.63
CA ALA A 107 14.73 -4.09 4.25
C ALA A 107 13.67 -5.15 3.86
N LYS A 108 12.61 -5.30 4.66
CA LYS A 108 11.49 -6.20 4.36
C LYS A 108 10.73 -5.80 3.09
N ARG A 109 10.45 -4.51 2.90
CA ARG A 109 9.73 -3.99 1.72
C ARG A 109 10.47 -4.33 0.42
N TYR A 110 11.79 -4.19 0.41
CA TYR A 110 12.65 -4.45 -0.75
C TYR A 110 13.21 -5.88 -0.79
N LYS A 111 12.71 -6.79 0.05
CA LYS A 111 13.08 -8.21 0.08
C LYS A 111 14.57 -8.48 0.38
N TYR A 112 15.21 -7.62 1.16
CA TYR A 112 16.53 -7.91 1.72
C TYR A 112 16.39 -8.89 2.88
N HIS A 113 16.91 -10.10 2.68
CA HIS A 113 16.86 -11.18 3.65
C HIS A 113 18.26 -11.49 4.18
N PRO A 114 18.42 -11.71 5.49
CA PRO A 114 19.69 -12.17 6.03
C PRO A 114 19.92 -13.62 5.59
N TYR A 115 20.94 -13.84 4.77
CA TYR A 115 21.40 -15.18 4.42
C TYR A 115 22.59 -15.55 5.30
N LYS A 116 22.52 -16.73 5.92
CA LYS A 116 23.67 -17.28 6.65
C LYS A 116 24.58 -17.98 5.64
N CYS A 117 25.76 -17.40 5.39
CA CYS A 117 26.78 -18.07 4.60
C CYS A 117 27.21 -19.36 5.32
N VAL A 118 27.05 -20.51 4.66
CA VAL A 118 27.54 -21.80 5.15
C VAL A 118 28.87 -22.07 4.46
N LYS A 119 29.96 -22.10 5.24
CA LYS A 119 31.28 -22.52 4.74
C LYS A 119 31.30 -24.04 4.69
N VAL A 120 31.33 -24.63 3.49
CA VAL A 120 31.28 -26.09 3.32
C VAL A 120 32.69 -26.68 3.17
N GLN A 121 33.55 -26.05 2.36
CA GLN A 121 34.95 -26.46 2.14
C GLN A 121 35.80 -25.22 1.83
N GLN A 122 37.06 -25.22 2.27
CA GLN A 122 38.04 -24.22 1.83
C GLN A 122 38.55 -24.62 0.44
N LEU A 123 38.34 -23.74 -0.55
CA LEU A 123 38.89 -23.93 -1.89
C LEU A 123 40.40 -23.69 -1.86
N LEU A 124 41.17 -24.67 -2.33
CA LEU A 124 42.58 -24.51 -2.65
C LEU A 124 42.73 -23.94 -4.06
N SER A 125 43.90 -23.34 -4.36
CA SER A 125 44.17 -22.70 -5.65
C SER A 125 43.98 -23.62 -6.86
N ASN A 126 44.22 -24.93 -6.69
CA ASN A 126 44.15 -25.90 -7.77
C ASN A 126 42.78 -26.61 -7.86
N ASP A 127 41.84 -26.31 -6.94
CA ASP A 127 40.54 -26.98 -6.90
C ASP A 127 39.62 -26.55 -8.04
N PHE A 128 39.79 -25.34 -8.57
CA PHE A 128 39.00 -24.86 -9.70
C PHE A 128 39.26 -25.69 -10.97
N GLU A 129 40.54 -25.86 -11.32
CA GLU A 129 40.95 -26.67 -12.49
C GLU A 129 40.50 -28.12 -12.33
N ARG A 130 40.78 -28.74 -11.18
CA ARG A 130 40.38 -30.13 -10.90
C ARG A 130 38.86 -30.36 -10.98
N ARG A 131 38.04 -29.37 -10.62
CA ARG A 131 36.57 -29.46 -10.70
C ARG A 131 36.07 -29.33 -12.13
N LEU A 132 36.71 -28.50 -12.96
CA LEU A 132 36.37 -28.42 -14.39
C LEU A 132 36.71 -29.73 -15.09
N ASP A 133 37.88 -30.31 -14.80
CA ASP A 133 38.32 -31.58 -15.39
C ASP A 133 37.45 -32.77 -14.96
N PHE A 134 36.91 -32.77 -13.74
CA PHE A 134 36.05 -33.85 -13.24
C PHE A 134 34.65 -33.86 -13.87
N VAL A 135 34.14 -32.71 -14.32
CA VAL A 135 32.80 -32.58 -14.92
C VAL A 135 32.82 -32.87 -16.44
N ALA A 136 33.99 -32.76 -17.08
CA ALA A 136 34.22 -33.11 -18.47
C ALA A 136 34.23 -34.64 -18.70
#